data_AF-A0A016TPM5-F1
#
_entry.id   AF-A0A016TPM5-F1
#
_cell.length_a   1.000
_cell.length_b   1.000
_cell.length_c   1.000
_cell.angle_alpha   90.00
_cell.angle_beta   90.00
_cell.angle_gamma   90.00
#
_symmetry.space_group_name_H-M   'P 1'
#
loop_
_entity.id
_entity.type
_entity.pdbx_description
1 polymer ?
#
loop_
_entity_poly.entity_id
_entity_poly.type
_entity_poly.pdbx_seq_one_letter_code
_entity_poly.pdbx_strand_id
1 'polypeptide(L)'
;MARSPKRSMRRIAADLGMSEASVRRIVHKKLGFRSYPLQKCQALSAANRLTRVRRCKELLKRAANDAHLQFVFSDEKLFSAEATFNRQNKRLIARNLQGANSSRRLIAKKAHSASVMVCAFITSDGKST
;
A
#
# COMPACT_ATOMS: atom_id res chain seq x y z
N MET A 1 14.64 27.90 -6.22
CA MET A 1 14.47 26.64 -6.98
C MET A 1 13.69 25.62 -6.16
N ALA A 2 12.54 25.15 -6.65
CA ALA A 2 11.69 24.20 -5.92
C ALA A 2 12.32 22.79 -5.87
N ARG A 3 12.56 22.28 -4.65
CA ARG A 3 13.21 20.98 -4.38
C ARG A 3 12.22 19.84 -4.67
N SER A 4 12.33 19.20 -5.84
CA SER A 4 11.41 18.11 -6.22
C SER A 4 11.70 16.83 -5.40
N PRO A 5 10.76 16.34 -4.57
CA PRO A 5 10.96 15.16 -3.71
C PRO A 5 11.15 13.85 -4.48
N LYS A 6 10.89 13.87 -5.80
CA LYS A 6 10.92 12.69 -6.66
C LYS A 6 12.24 12.52 -7.42
N ARG A 7 13.26 13.33 -7.13
CA ARG A 7 14.57 13.22 -7.80
C ARG A 7 15.34 12.00 -7.30
N SER A 8 15.87 11.22 -8.24
CA SER A 8 16.77 10.12 -7.91
C SER A 8 18.12 10.66 -7.42
N MET A 9 18.77 9.92 -6.52
CA MET A 9 20.13 10.25 -6.06
C MET A 9 21.13 10.33 -7.23
N ARG A 10 20.94 9.54 -8.29
CA ARG A 10 21.75 9.63 -9.52
C ARG A 10 21.60 10.97 -10.24
N ARG A 11 20.38 11.50 -10.35
CA ARG A 11 20.15 12.81 -10.98
C ARG A 11 20.68 13.95 -10.11
N ILE A 12 20.52 13.84 -8.80
CA ILE A 12 21.15 14.77 -7.84
C ILE A 12 22.68 14.75 -7.98
N ALA A 13 23.27 13.57 -8.16
CA ALA A 13 24.70 13.42 -8.38
C ALA A 13 25.16 14.10 -9.68
N ALA A 14 24.43 13.92 -10.78
CA ALA A 14 24.71 14.61 -12.04
C ALA A 14 24.58 16.14 -11.92
N ASP A 15 23.51 16.63 -11.29
CA ASP A 15 23.27 18.06 -11.06
C ASP A 15 24.39 18.70 -10.20
N LEU A 16 24.98 17.94 -9.27
CA LEU A 16 26.03 18.39 -8.35
C LEU A 16 27.46 18.11 -8.85
N GLY A 17 27.63 17.43 -9.99
CA GLY A 17 28.95 16.99 -10.47
C GLY A 17 29.63 15.98 -9.53
N MET A 18 28.87 15.23 -8.75
CA MET A 18 29.38 14.29 -7.74
C MET A 18 29.16 12.84 -8.17
N SER A 19 29.90 11.91 -7.55
CA SER A 19 29.57 10.49 -7.67
C SER A 19 28.29 10.14 -6.90
N GLU A 20 27.49 9.25 -7.48
CA GLU A 20 26.22 8.80 -6.90
C GLU A 20 26.41 8.13 -5.52
N ALA A 21 27.53 7.43 -5.31
CA ALA A 21 27.90 6.87 -4.02
C ALA A 21 28.12 7.93 -2.94
N SER A 22 28.73 9.07 -3.30
CA SER A 22 28.94 10.19 -2.38
C SER A 22 27.61 10.84 -2.00
N VAL A 23 26.73 11.06 -2.98
CA VAL A 23 25.37 11.56 -2.73
C VAL A 23 24.60 10.59 -1.82
N ARG A 24 24.64 9.28 -2.10
CA ARG A 24 24.00 8.27 -1.25
C ARG A 24 24.52 8.31 0.18
N ARG A 25 25.84 8.42 0.38
CA ARG A 25 26.46 8.51 1.70
C ARG A 25 26.00 9.77 2.44
N ILE A 26 25.96 10.91 1.76
CA ILE A 26 25.49 12.17 2.35
C ILE A 26 24.02 12.05 2.74
N VAL A 27 23.16 11.61 1.82
CA VAL A 27 21.71 11.46 2.04
C VAL A 27 21.41 10.53 3.20
N HIS A 28 22.01 9.34 3.25
CA HIS A 28 21.70 8.35 4.29
C HIS A 28 22.46 8.54 5.60
N LYS A 29 23.76 8.86 5.54
CA LYS A 29 24.62 8.88 6.73
C LYS A 29 24.79 10.26 7.35
N LYS A 30 24.83 11.33 6.54
CA LYS A 30 24.99 12.71 7.07
C LYS A 30 23.66 13.40 7.33
N LEU A 31 22.69 13.22 6.42
CA LEU A 31 21.38 13.86 6.50
C LEU A 31 20.31 12.94 7.11
N GLY A 32 20.60 11.65 7.28
CA GLY A 32 19.67 10.69 7.88
C GLY A 32 18.41 10.39 7.05
N PHE A 33 18.34 10.85 5.80
CA PHE A 33 17.19 10.62 4.93
C PHE A 33 17.14 9.18 4.42
N ARG A 34 15.94 8.66 4.17
CA ARG A 34 15.71 7.35 3.57
C ARG A 34 14.82 7.47 2.34
N SER A 35 15.00 6.54 1.40
CA SER A 35 14.10 6.43 0.25
C SER A 35 12.92 5.56 0.64
N TYR A 36 11.72 6.12 0.53
CA TYR A 36 10.47 5.40 0.78
C TYR A 36 9.72 5.22 -0.55
N PRO A 37 9.10 4.05 -0.78
CA PRO A 37 8.26 3.85 -1.95
C PRO A 37 7.03 4.76 -1.85
N LEU A 38 6.61 5.32 -2.99
CA LEU A 38 5.34 6.03 -3.07
C LEU A 38 4.19 5.03 -2.95
N GLN A 39 3.29 5.27 -2.01
CA GLN A 39 2.08 4.47 -1.84
C GLN A 39 0.89 5.18 -2.49
N LYS A 40 0.11 4.44 -3.29
CA LYS A 40 -1.19 4.92 -3.77
C LYS A 40 -2.15 4.96 -2.58
N CYS A 41 -2.77 6.11 -2.36
CA CYS A 41 -3.82 6.29 -1.37
C CYS A 41 -5.04 6.95 -2.04
N GLN A 42 -6.21 6.79 -1.42
CA GLN A 42 -7.40 7.53 -1.85
C GLN A 42 -7.16 9.02 -1.67
N ALA A 43 -7.47 9.80 -2.71
CA ALA A 43 -7.37 11.25 -2.65
C ALA A 43 -8.45 11.79 -1.71
N LEU A 44 -8.04 12.34 -0.56
CA LEU A 44 -8.95 12.97 0.39
C LEU A 44 -9.04 14.47 0.11
N SER A 45 -10.25 14.96 -0.17
CA SER A 45 -10.56 16.39 -0.18
C SER A 45 -10.35 17.01 1.22
N ALA A 46 -10.21 18.33 1.29
CA ALA A 46 -10.12 19.03 2.58
C ALA A 46 -11.35 18.75 3.47
N ALA A 47 -12.55 18.77 2.88
CA ALA A 47 -13.80 18.42 3.55
C ALA A 47 -13.78 16.97 4.09
N ASN A 48 -13.32 16.00 3.28
CA ASN A 48 -13.23 14.61 3.72
C ASN A 48 -12.28 14.45 4.92
N ARG A 49 -11.16 15.19 4.95
CA ARG A 49 -10.24 15.18 6.09
C ARG A 49 -10.90 15.70 7.37
N LEU A 50 -11.58 16.83 7.30
CA LEU A 50 -12.29 17.41 8.44
C LEU A 50 -13.38 16.46 8.97
N THR A 51 -14.21 15.92 8.06
CA THR A 51 -15.25 14.96 8.42
C THR A 51 -14.67 13.71 9.07
N ARG A 52 -13.56 13.17 8.56
CA ARG A 52 -12.88 12.01 9.17
C ARG A 52 -12.39 12.33 10.57
N VAL A 53 -11.70 13.46 10.77
CA VAL A 53 -11.20 13.85 12.10
C VAL A 53 -12.35 14.01 13.09
N ARG A 54 -13.43 14.68 12.69
CA ARG A 54 -14.62 14.85 13.53
C ARG A 54 -15.22 13.49 13.92
N ARG A 55 -15.51 12.62 12.93
CA ARG A 55 -16.07 11.29 13.16
C ARG A 55 -15.17 10.42 14.03
N CYS A 56 -13.85 10.46 13.84
CA CYS A 56 -12.92 9.71 14.67
C CYS A 56 -12.94 10.18 16.13
N LYS A 57 -13.01 11.50 16.39
CA LYS A 57 -13.15 12.03 17.75
C LYS A 57 -14.47 11.61 18.40
N GLU A 58 -15.57 11.65 17.66
CA GLU A 58 -16.88 11.20 18.13
C GLU A 58 -16.90 9.69 18.41
N LEU A 59 -16.32 8.89 17.50
CA LEU A 59 -16.22 7.44 17.65
C LEU A 59 -15.34 7.05 18.85
N LEU A 60 -14.23 7.76 19.07
CA LEU A 60 -13.35 7.51 20.21
C LEU A 60 -14.09 7.75 21.54
N LYS A 61 -14.94 8.77 21.62
CA LYS A 61 -15.79 9.01 22.80
C LYS A 61 -16.82 7.89 22.99
N ARG A 62 -17.44 7.42 21.91
CA ARG A 62 -18.41 6.30 21.96
C ARG A 62 -17.78 4.96 22.33
N ALA A 63 -16.51 4.76 21.97
CA ALA A 63 -15.75 3.55 22.22
C ALA A 63 -15.17 3.46 23.64
N ALA A 64 -15.23 4.55 24.43
CA ALA A 64 -14.67 4.64 25.77
C ALA A 64 -15.35 3.69 26.77
N ASN A 65 -14.69 3.42 27.89
CA ASN A 65 -15.20 2.56 28.98
C ASN A 65 -15.66 1.19 28.46
N ASP A 66 -14.85 0.58 27.59
CA ASP A 66 -15.10 -0.71 26.97
C ASP A 66 -16.40 -0.85 26.16
N ALA A 67 -17.09 0.26 25.87
CA ALA A 67 -18.29 0.26 25.02
C ALA A 67 -18.01 -0.23 23.59
N HIS A 68 -16.77 -0.13 23.12
CA HIS A 68 -16.34 -0.69 21.84
C HIS A 68 -16.50 -2.22 21.76
N LEU A 69 -16.56 -2.93 22.90
CA LEU A 69 -16.79 -4.37 22.92
C LEU A 69 -18.19 -4.75 22.44
N GLN A 70 -19.14 -3.82 22.49
CA GLN A 70 -20.52 -4.00 22.01
C GLN A 70 -20.66 -3.67 20.52
N PHE A 71 -19.60 -3.19 19.84
CA PHE A 71 -19.70 -2.83 18.44
C PHE A 71 -19.73 -4.09 17.58
N VAL A 72 -20.70 -4.13 16.66
CA VAL A 72 -20.72 -5.06 15.54
C VAL A 72 -20.09 -4.36 14.35
N PHE A 73 -18.99 -4.91 13.84
CA PHE A 73 -18.35 -4.45 12.61
C PHE A 73 -18.80 -5.34 11.45
N SER A 74 -19.14 -4.72 10.33
CA SER A 74 -19.50 -5.45 9.11
C SER A 74 -18.67 -4.96 7.93
N ASP A 75 -18.32 -5.87 7.03
CA ASP A 75 -17.72 -5.52 5.75
C ASP A 75 -18.08 -6.55 4.68
N GLU A 76 -18.07 -6.09 3.43
CA GLU A 76 -18.27 -6.93 2.26
C GLU A 76 -16.96 -7.11 1.52
N LYS A 77 -16.62 -8.35 1.22
CA LYS A 77 -15.42 -8.70 0.47
C LYS A 77 -15.73 -9.57 -0.73
N LEU A 78 -15.30 -9.10 -1.90
CA LEU A 78 -15.31 -9.89 -3.12
C LEU A 78 -14.07 -10.80 -3.17
N PHE A 79 -14.28 -12.11 -3.19
CA PHE A 79 -13.26 -13.14 -3.36
C PHE A 79 -13.31 -13.67 -4.80
N SER A 80 -12.25 -13.47 -5.57
CA SER A 80 -12.11 -14.06 -6.91
C SER A 80 -11.50 -15.45 -6.84
N ALA A 81 -12.03 -16.41 -7.60
CA ALA A 81 -11.48 -17.76 -7.74
C ALA A 81 -10.12 -17.81 -8.47
N GLU A 82 -9.70 -16.72 -9.12
CA GLU A 82 -8.36 -16.62 -9.68
C GLU A 82 -7.29 -16.55 -8.59
N ALA A 83 -6.19 -17.27 -8.78
CA ALA A 83 -5.04 -17.20 -7.89
C ALA A 83 -4.57 -15.75 -7.74
N THR A 84 -4.54 -15.24 -6.50
CA THR A 84 -4.03 -13.90 -6.22
C THR A 84 -2.57 -13.83 -6.69
N PHE A 85 -2.34 -13.07 -7.77
CA PHE A 85 -1.00 -12.75 -8.20
C PHE A 85 -0.45 -11.66 -7.29
N ASN A 86 0.18 -12.06 -6.18
CA ASN A 86 0.95 -11.14 -5.37
C ASN A 86 2.26 -10.82 -6.11
N ARG A 87 2.26 -9.71 -6.86
CA ARG A 87 3.41 -9.23 -7.64
C ARG A 87 4.68 -9.04 -6.81
N GLN A 88 4.55 -8.84 -5.50
CA GLN A 88 5.69 -8.60 -4.62
C GLN A 88 6.41 -9.92 -4.24
N ASN A 89 5.64 -10.99 -4.01
CA ASN A 89 6.13 -12.27 -3.50
C ASN A 89 6.30 -13.35 -4.59
N LYS A 90 5.60 -13.24 -5.73
CA LYS A 90 5.74 -14.18 -6.84
C LYS A 90 6.77 -13.68 -7.84
N ARG A 91 8.03 -14.10 -7.65
CA ARG A 91 9.15 -13.82 -8.56
C ARG A 91 9.71 -15.11 -9.13
N LEU A 92 10.19 -15.04 -10.35
CA LEU A 92 10.82 -16.12 -11.08
C LEU A 92 12.24 -15.68 -11.46
N ILE A 93 13.18 -16.60 -11.29
CA ILE A 93 14.58 -16.40 -11.66
C ILE A 93 14.75 -16.93 -13.07
N ALA A 94 15.26 -16.09 -13.98
CA ALA A 94 15.49 -16.47 -15.37
C ALA A 94 16.74 -15.76 -15.90
N ARG A 95 17.46 -16.42 -16.81
CA ARG A 95 18.70 -15.89 -17.41
C ARG A 95 18.46 -14.65 -18.27
N ASN A 96 17.31 -14.56 -18.92
CA ASN A 96 16.91 -13.41 -19.73
C ASN A 96 15.37 -13.29 -19.77
N LEU A 97 14.86 -12.18 -20.32
CA LEU A 97 13.43 -11.89 -20.39
C LEU A 97 12.66 -12.93 -21.22
N GLN A 98 13.28 -13.45 -22.27
CA GLN A 98 12.68 -14.45 -23.16
C GLN A 98 12.45 -15.76 -22.40
N GLY A 99 13.47 -16.26 -21.71
CA GLY A 99 13.37 -17.42 -20.83
C GLY A 99 12.36 -17.21 -19.70
N ALA A 100 12.32 -16.01 -19.12
CA ALA A 100 11.32 -15.67 -18.10
C ALA A 100 9.89 -15.78 -18.63
N ASN A 101 9.64 -15.26 -19.83
CA ASN A 101 8.32 -15.28 -20.46
C ASN A 101 7.92 -16.71 -20.86
N SER A 102 8.85 -17.49 -21.41
CA SER A 102 8.66 -18.92 -21.69
C SER A 102 8.37 -19.72 -20.43
N SER A 103 8.96 -19.33 -19.29
CA SER A 103 8.71 -19.94 -17.97
C SER A 103 7.47 -19.40 -17.25
N ARG A 104 6.43 -18.97 -17.99
CA ARG A 104 5.12 -18.53 -17.46
C ARG A 104 5.17 -17.32 -16.53
N ARG A 105 6.09 -16.37 -16.78
CA ARG A 105 6.04 -15.04 -16.12
C ARG A 105 4.73 -14.30 -16.37
N LEU A 106 4.19 -14.46 -17.57
CA LEU A 106 2.96 -13.81 -18.00
C LEU A 106 1.77 -14.64 -17.55
N ILE A 107 0.99 -14.08 -16.64
CA ILE A 107 -0.27 -14.67 -16.19
C ILE A 107 -1.38 -13.90 -16.89
N ALA A 108 -2.11 -14.59 -17.78
CA ALA A 108 -3.30 -14.02 -18.40
C ALA A 108 -4.37 -13.80 -17.32
N LYS A 109 -4.88 -12.57 -17.25
CA LYS A 109 -6.01 -12.22 -16.38
C LYS A 109 -7.30 -12.48 -17.15
N LYS A 110 -8.24 -13.27 -16.65
CA LYS A 110 -9.54 -13.44 -17.30
C LYS A 110 -10.38 -12.22 -16.94
N ALA A 111 -11.08 -11.64 -17.92
CA ALA A 111 -11.92 -10.45 -17.69
C ALA A 111 -13.09 -10.72 -16.72
N HIS A 112 -13.57 -11.96 -16.67
CA HIS A 112 -14.70 -12.41 -15.86
C HIS A 112 -14.34 -13.66 -15.06
N SER A 113 -13.46 -13.50 -14.06
CA SER A 113 -13.21 -14.56 -13.09
C SER A 113 -14.46 -14.83 -12.26
N ALA A 114 -14.78 -16.10 -12.01
CA ALA A 114 -15.78 -16.44 -11.00
C ALA A 114 -15.39 -15.79 -9.67
N SER A 115 -16.37 -15.17 -8.99
CA SER A 115 -16.14 -14.50 -7.72
C SER A 115 -17.34 -14.68 -6.81
N VAL A 116 -17.09 -14.64 -5.51
CA VAL A 116 -18.08 -14.75 -4.46
C VAL A 116 -17.96 -13.51 -3.59
N MET A 117 -19.07 -12.81 -3.38
CA MET A 117 -19.15 -11.72 -2.43
C MET A 117 -19.54 -12.31 -1.07
N VAL A 118 -18.73 -12.05 -0.06
CA VAL A 118 -18.98 -12.50 1.31
C VAL A 118 -19.17 -11.26 2.16
N CYS A 119 -20.29 -11.21 2.88
CA CYS A 119 -20.50 -10.26 3.96
C CYS A 119 -20.22 -10.96 5.28
N ALA A 120 -19.49 -10.31 6.18
CA ALA A 120 -19.21 -10.83 7.51
C ALA A 120 -19.50 -9.76 8.56
N PHE A 121 -20.00 -10.21 9.70
CA PHE A 121 -20.26 -9.42 10.90
C PHE A 121 -19.39 -9.97 12.03
N ILE A 122 -18.70 -9.11 12.76
CA ILE A 122 -17.81 -9.51 13.84
C ILE A 122 -17.97 -8.58 15.05
N THR A 123 -18.08 -9.19 16.22
CA THR A 123 -18.06 -8.54 17.53
C THR A 123 -16.74 -8.79 18.24
N SER A 124 -16.53 -8.16 19.40
CA SER A 124 -15.31 -8.33 20.19
C SER A 124 -15.06 -9.76 20.68
N ASP A 125 -16.10 -10.57 20.84
CA ASP A 125 -16.02 -11.99 21.23
C ASP A 125 -15.91 -12.95 20.02
N GLY A 126 -15.77 -12.42 18.81
CA GLY A 126 -15.55 -13.20 17.58
C GLY A 126 -16.78 -13.95 17.07
N LYS A 127 -17.97 -13.69 17.63
CA LYS A 127 -19.22 -14.31 17.18
C LYS A 127 -19.86 -13.46 16.09
N SER A 128 -20.36 -14.12 15.05
CA SER A 128 -21.30 -13.52 14.12
C SER A 128 -22.67 -13.58 14.79
N THR A 129 -23.27 -12.43 15.12
CA THR A 129 -24.67 -12.35 15.61
C THR A 129 -25.66 -12.86 14.59
#